data_AF-K1PVX2-F1
#
_entry.id   AF-K1PVX2-F1
#
_cell.length_a   1.000
_cell.length_b   1.000
_cell.length_c   1.000
_cell.angle_alpha   90.00
_cell.angle_beta   90.00
_cell.angle_gamma   90.00
#
_symmetry.space_group_name_H-M   'P 1'
#
loop_
_entity.id
_entity.type
_entity.pdbx_description
1 polymer ?
#
loop_
_entity_poly.entity_id
_entity_poly.type
_entity_poly.pdbx_seq_one_letter_code
_entity_poly.pdbx_strand_id
1 'polypeptide(L)'
;MACKQHFRPREFGFSHGFPGDFVRLEFGRPLLYLPWSAAWALYHFIWVCLEGYWWSLKSYYNTLDWFRQLSNLGYTVLTAFALVDFFIAFYSYCLAPRLAHAEPEVMQWYHELSWALYNITITTALSVTVEYWAFLSEGKLVKS
;
A
#
# COMPACT_ATOMS: atom_id res chain seq x y z
N MET A 1 -18.90 -36.07 2.11
CA MET A 1 -18.03 -35.04 1.46
C MET A 1 -18.39 -33.67 2.03
N ALA A 2 -17.72 -33.23 3.08
CA ALA A 2 -17.97 -31.93 3.71
C ALA A 2 -16.62 -31.23 3.96
N CYS A 3 -16.02 -30.72 2.90
CA CYS A 3 -14.79 -29.92 2.96
C CYS A 3 -14.96 -28.72 2.03
N LYS A 4 -15.99 -27.90 2.28
CA LYS A 4 -16.30 -26.70 1.48
C LYS A 4 -16.82 -25.52 2.33
N GLN A 5 -16.52 -25.44 3.63
CA GLN A 5 -17.14 -24.42 4.50
C GLN A 5 -16.22 -23.52 5.35
N HIS A 6 -14.88 -23.65 5.30
CA HIS A 6 -13.98 -22.77 6.08
C HIS A 6 -13.00 -21.96 5.22
N PHE A 7 -13.46 -21.41 4.10
CA PHE A 7 -12.82 -20.24 3.51
C PHE A 7 -13.80 -19.06 3.58
N ARG A 8 -14.10 -18.62 4.81
CA ARG A 8 -14.74 -17.33 5.01
C ARG A 8 -13.61 -16.30 5.12
N PRO A 9 -13.40 -15.41 4.13
CA PRO A 9 -12.38 -14.36 4.21
C PRO A 9 -12.50 -13.51 5.49
N ARG A 10 -13.70 -13.48 6.08
CA ARG A 10 -14.03 -12.85 7.36
C ARG A 10 -13.30 -13.42 8.59
N GLU A 11 -12.76 -14.65 8.54
CA GLU A 11 -12.02 -15.28 9.65
C GLU A 11 -10.50 -15.02 9.59
N PHE A 12 -9.99 -14.42 8.51
CA PHE A 12 -8.55 -14.17 8.32
C PHE A 12 -8.04 -12.89 9.00
N GLY A 13 -8.82 -12.29 9.92
CA GLY A 13 -8.39 -11.08 10.62
C GLY A 13 -8.29 -9.83 9.72
N PHE A 14 -8.92 -9.84 8.55
CA PHE A 14 -9.03 -8.66 7.67
C PHE A 14 -10.07 -7.64 8.17
N SER A 15 -10.70 -7.89 9.31
CA SER A 15 -11.72 -7.04 9.92
C SER A 15 -11.07 -6.06 10.89
N HIS A 16 -11.09 -4.77 10.56
CA HIS A 16 -10.71 -3.70 11.47
C HIS A 16 -11.94 -3.16 12.20
N GLY A 17 -11.81 -2.87 13.51
CA GLY A 17 -12.93 -2.45 14.36
C GLY A 17 -13.52 -1.07 14.01
N PHE A 18 -12.75 -0.23 13.33
CA PHE A 18 -13.12 1.16 13.00
C PHE A 18 -12.86 1.46 11.50
N PRO A 19 -13.76 1.07 10.58
CA PRO A 19 -13.56 1.27 9.15
C PRO A 19 -13.51 2.76 8.74
N GLY A 20 -14.03 3.66 9.58
CA GLY A 20 -13.98 5.10 9.36
C GLY A 20 -12.57 5.72 9.43
N ASP A 21 -11.61 5.05 10.06
CA ASP A 21 -10.26 5.56 10.25
C ASP A 21 -9.44 5.52 8.94
N PHE A 22 -9.80 4.66 8.00
CA PHE A 22 -9.13 4.55 6.69
C PHE A 22 -9.33 5.76 5.78
N VAL A 23 -10.23 6.69 6.12
CA VAL A 23 -10.56 7.84 5.26
C VAL A 23 -10.45 9.17 6.00
N ARG A 24 -9.84 9.15 7.18
CA ARG A 24 -9.70 10.28 8.08
C ARG A 24 -8.23 10.46 8.41
N LEU A 25 -7.82 11.71 8.53
CA LEU A 25 -6.53 12.02 9.13
C LEU A 25 -6.62 11.68 10.63
N GLU A 26 -5.61 10.99 11.18
CA GLU A 26 -5.46 10.81 12.65
C GLU A 26 -5.39 12.16 13.38
N PHE A 27 -4.98 13.22 12.66
CA PHE A 27 -4.95 14.59 13.14
C PHE A 27 -5.52 15.55 12.08
N GLY A 28 -6.68 16.17 12.35
CA GLY A 28 -7.17 17.32 11.58
C GLY A 28 -8.58 17.21 11.02
N ARG A 29 -8.92 18.13 10.11
CA ARG A 29 -10.26 18.21 9.48
C ARG A 29 -10.38 17.13 8.38
N PRO A 30 -11.46 16.34 8.35
CA PRO A 30 -11.63 15.23 7.40
C PRO A 30 -11.55 15.68 5.92
N LEU A 31 -11.92 16.93 5.62
CA LEU A 31 -11.86 17.50 4.27
C LEU A 31 -10.45 17.62 3.68
N LEU A 32 -9.39 17.65 4.51
CA LEU A 32 -8.01 17.73 4.04
C LEU A 32 -7.44 16.36 3.61
N TYR A 33 -8.14 15.27 3.91
CA TYR A 33 -7.67 13.92 3.58
C TYR A 33 -7.64 13.67 2.07
N LEU A 34 -8.65 14.13 1.34
CA LEU A 34 -8.74 13.89 -0.11
C LEU A 34 -7.61 14.57 -0.91
N PRO A 35 -7.28 15.86 -0.70
CA PRO A 35 -6.11 16.46 -1.33
C PRO A 35 -4.79 15.79 -0.93
N TRP A 36 -4.69 15.35 0.32
CA TRP A 36 -3.52 14.65 0.85
C TRP A 36 -3.30 13.31 0.15
N SER A 37 -4.32 12.45 0.11
CA SER A 37 -4.23 11.14 -0.55
C SER A 37 -4.01 11.28 -2.05
N ALA A 38 -4.61 12.29 -2.69
CA ALA A 38 -4.36 12.62 -4.10
C ALA A 38 -2.89 13.00 -4.36
N ALA A 39 -2.29 13.84 -3.51
CA ALA A 39 -0.90 14.24 -3.64
C ALA A 39 0.05 13.05 -3.51
N TRP A 40 -0.18 12.15 -2.54
CA TRP A 40 0.63 10.95 -2.34
C TRP A 40 0.48 9.94 -3.48
N ALA A 41 -0.75 9.69 -3.93
CA ALA A 41 -1.02 8.81 -5.05
C ALA A 41 -0.30 9.30 -6.32
N LEU A 42 -0.38 10.60 -6.61
CA LEU A 42 0.28 11.20 -7.77
C LEU A 42 1.80 11.13 -7.66
N TYR A 43 2.36 11.48 -6.50
CA TYR A 43 3.79 11.42 -6.24
C TYR A 43 4.34 10.01 -6.49
N HIS A 44 3.75 9.00 -5.87
CA HIS A 44 4.21 7.62 -6.01
C HIS A 44 4.01 7.06 -7.42
N PHE A 45 2.88 7.37 -8.06
CA PHE A 45 2.60 6.95 -9.42
C PHE A 45 3.64 7.49 -10.42
N ILE A 46 3.98 8.78 -10.33
CA ILE A 46 5.02 9.39 -11.17
C ILE A 46 6.34 8.66 -11.00
N TRP A 47 6.74 8.36 -9.76
CA TRP A 47 7.99 7.65 -9.48
C TRP A 47 8.02 6.23 -10.06
N VAL A 48 6.92 5.47 -9.96
CA VAL A 48 6.83 4.14 -10.58
C VAL A 48 6.96 4.23 -12.11
N CYS A 49 6.31 5.21 -12.74
CA CYS A 49 6.43 5.42 -14.18
C CYS A 49 7.86 5.79 -14.58
N LEU A 50 8.52 6.67 -13.82
CA LEU A 50 9.91 7.03 -14.05
C LEU A 50 10.84 5.83 -13.89
N GLU A 51 10.68 5.02 -12.85
CA GLU A 51 11.48 3.81 -12.64
C GLU A 51 11.28 2.81 -13.79
N GLY A 52 10.03 2.60 -14.24
CA GLY A 52 9.73 1.78 -15.41
C GLY A 52 10.39 2.29 -16.69
N TYR A 53 10.39 3.60 -16.90
CA TYR A 53 11.08 4.25 -18.02
C TYR A 53 12.59 4.02 -17.95
N TRP A 54 13.23 4.26 -16.81
CA TRP A 54 14.68 4.06 -16.65
C TRP A 54 15.07 2.58 -16.77
N TRP A 55 14.21 1.67 -16.32
CA TRP A 55 14.41 0.24 -16.48
C TRP A 55 14.41 -0.16 -17.96
N SER A 56 13.49 0.38 -18.75
CA SER A 56 13.42 0.12 -20.20
C SER A 56 14.68 0.52 -20.98
N LEU A 57 15.48 1.44 -20.42
CA LEU A 57 16.70 1.98 -21.04
C LEU A 57 17.99 1.27 -20.60
N LYS A 58 17.95 0.42 -19.56
CA LYS A 58 19.14 -0.26 -19.03
C LYS A 58 19.43 -1.58 -19.77
N SER A 59 20.70 -1.78 -20.15
CA SER A 59 21.19 -2.97 -20.88
C SER A 59 22.10 -3.89 -20.04
N TYR A 60 22.33 -3.59 -18.76
CA TYR A 60 23.29 -4.34 -17.93
C TYR A 60 22.73 -4.73 -16.55
N TYR A 61 22.99 -5.97 -16.14
CA TYR A 61 22.54 -6.58 -14.88
C TYR A 61 23.69 -6.62 -13.86
N ASN A 62 23.42 -6.23 -12.61
CA ASN A 62 24.37 -6.26 -11.50
C ASN A 62 23.96 -7.31 -10.45
N THR A 63 24.93 -7.76 -9.64
CA THR A 63 24.80 -8.86 -8.67
C THR A 63 23.79 -8.62 -7.53
N LEU A 64 23.34 -7.37 -7.32
CA LEU A 64 22.31 -6.98 -6.34
C LEU A 64 20.90 -6.89 -6.96
N ASP A 65 20.67 -7.54 -8.10
CA ASP A 65 19.42 -7.45 -8.85
C ASP A 65 18.20 -7.85 -8.01
N TRP A 66 18.33 -8.85 -7.13
CA TRP A 66 17.24 -9.32 -6.28
C TRP A 66 16.79 -8.23 -5.27
N PHE A 67 17.72 -7.54 -4.59
CA PHE A 67 17.39 -6.49 -3.62
C PHE A 67 16.77 -5.27 -4.32
N ARG A 68 17.26 -4.94 -5.52
CA ARG A 68 16.66 -3.91 -6.37
C ARG A 68 15.24 -4.30 -6.78
N GLN A 69 15.03 -5.55 -7.20
CA GLN A 69 13.71 -6.07 -7.55
C GLN A 69 12.76 -6.07 -6.35
N LEU A 70 13.21 -6.44 -5.15
CA LEU A 70 12.41 -6.37 -3.93
C LEU A 70 12.04 -4.93 -3.57
N SER A 71 12.99 -4.00 -3.66
CA SER A 71 12.74 -2.58 -3.40
C SER A 71 11.74 -2.00 -4.41
N ASN A 72 11.89 -2.33 -5.70
CA ASN A 72 10.97 -1.93 -6.76
C ASN A 72 9.58 -2.56 -6.57
N LEU A 73 9.50 -3.82 -6.13
CA LEU A 73 8.25 -4.49 -5.80
C LEU A 73 7.57 -3.80 -4.60
N GLY A 74 8.32 -3.54 -3.52
CA GLY A 74 7.80 -2.82 -2.35
C GLY A 74 7.28 -1.43 -2.70
N TYR A 75 8.00 -0.70 -3.54
CA TYR A 75 7.57 0.61 -4.01
C TYR A 75 6.32 0.53 -4.93
N THR A 76 6.22 -0.53 -5.74
CA THR A 76 5.01 -0.79 -6.55
C THR A 76 3.81 -1.09 -5.67
N VAL A 77 3.97 -1.90 -4.62
CA VAL A 77 2.89 -2.19 -3.65
C VAL A 77 2.48 -0.93 -2.90
N LEU A 78 3.43 -0.10 -2.45
CA LEU A 78 3.15 1.19 -1.82
C LEU A 78 2.35 2.11 -2.76
N THR A 79 2.71 2.17 -4.03
CA THR A 79 1.98 2.94 -5.04
C THR A 79 0.56 2.42 -5.22
N ALA A 80 0.37 1.10 -5.28
CA ALA A 80 -0.95 0.48 -5.37
C ALA A 80 -1.81 0.82 -4.14
N PHE A 81 -1.23 0.75 -2.93
CA PHE A 81 -1.89 1.18 -1.71
C PHE A 81 -2.34 2.64 -1.78
N ALA A 82 -1.44 3.56 -2.12
CA ALA A 82 -1.74 5.00 -2.21
C ALA A 82 -2.85 5.31 -3.24
N LEU A 83 -2.87 4.60 -4.37
CA LEU A 83 -3.94 4.73 -5.37
C LEU A 83 -5.28 4.22 -4.83
N VAL A 84 -5.31 3.04 -4.22
CA VAL A 84 -6.54 2.47 -3.63
C VAL A 84 -7.07 3.40 -2.54
N ASP A 85 -6.20 3.91 -1.67
CA ASP A 85 -6.57 4.86 -0.63
C ASP A 85 -7.19 6.16 -1.20
N PHE A 86 -6.58 6.73 -2.25
CA PHE A 86 -7.15 7.86 -2.96
C PHE A 86 -8.54 7.56 -3.55
N PHE A 87 -8.71 6.41 -4.22
CA PHE A 87 -10.01 6.04 -4.80
C PHE A 87 -11.09 5.80 -3.73
N ILE A 88 -10.73 5.24 -2.58
CA ILE A 88 -11.64 5.08 -1.44
C ILE A 88 -12.05 6.44 -0.89
N ALA A 89 -11.09 7.36 -0.73
CA ALA A 89 -11.36 8.74 -0.32
C ALA A 89 -12.28 9.45 -1.33
N PHE A 90 -11.96 9.36 -2.62
CA PHE A 90 -12.74 9.97 -3.69
C PHE A 90 -14.18 9.43 -3.71
N TYR A 91 -14.35 8.11 -3.62
CA TYR A 91 -15.67 7.48 -3.54
C TYR A 91 -16.45 7.98 -2.32
N SER A 92 -15.82 8.01 -1.14
CA SER A 92 -16.46 8.40 0.11
C SER A 92 -16.88 9.87 0.14
N TYR A 93 -16.02 10.78 -0.33
CA TYR A 93 -16.27 12.23 -0.27
C TYR A 93 -17.07 12.77 -1.47
N CYS A 94 -16.87 12.24 -2.67
CA CYS A 94 -17.49 12.79 -3.88
C CYS A 94 -18.73 12.01 -4.32
N LEU A 95 -18.72 10.68 -4.23
CA LEU A 95 -19.79 9.84 -4.79
C LEU A 95 -20.80 9.36 -3.74
N ALA A 96 -20.35 9.16 -2.50
CA ALA A 96 -21.16 8.63 -1.42
C ALA A 96 -21.10 9.47 -0.11
N PRO A 97 -21.23 10.81 -0.16
CA PRO A 97 -21.06 11.66 1.02
C PRO A 97 -22.06 11.37 2.16
N ARG A 98 -23.25 10.85 1.83
CA ARG A 98 -24.25 10.43 2.83
C ARG A 98 -23.90 9.12 3.54
N LEU A 99 -23.17 8.22 2.87
CA LEU A 99 -22.69 6.97 3.49
C LEU A 99 -21.42 7.20 4.31
N ALA A 100 -20.60 8.20 3.98
CA ALA A 100 -19.41 8.55 4.77
C ALA A 100 -19.74 8.99 6.22
N HIS A 101 -20.97 9.44 6.48
CA HIS A 101 -21.46 9.81 7.81
C HIS A 101 -22.23 8.70 8.53
N ALA A 102 -22.60 7.63 7.84
CA ALA A 102 -23.21 6.46 8.44
C ALA A 102 -22.09 5.48 8.80
N GLU A 103 -21.76 5.33 10.08
CA GLU A 103 -20.81 4.32 10.55
C GLU A 103 -21.36 2.94 10.19
N PRO A 104 -20.77 2.22 9.21
CA PRO A 104 -21.29 0.92 8.84
C PRO A 104 -20.92 -0.09 9.93
N GLU A 105 -21.91 -0.85 10.41
CA GLU A 105 -21.73 -1.93 11.40
C GLU A 105 -20.78 -3.04 10.89
N VAL A 106 -20.52 -3.07 9.58
CA VAL A 106 -19.65 -4.03 8.89
C VAL A 106 -18.69 -3.30 7.95
N MET A 107 -17.40 -3.62 8.02
CA MET A 107 -16.36 -3.12 7.14
C MET A 107 -16.67 -3.46 5.67
N GLN A 108 -16.59 -2.46 4.79
CA GLN A 108 -16.82 -2.66 3.36
C GLN A 108 -15.58 -3.29 2.70
N TRP A 109 -15.79 -4.08 1.64
CA TRP A 109 -14.73 -4.85 0.97
C TRP A 109 -13.54 -4.00 0.52
N TYR A 110 -13.76 -2.74 0.13
CA TYR A 110 -12.68 -1.84 -0.29
C TYR A 110 -11.82 -1.37 0.88
N HIS A 111 -12.40 -1.25 2.08
CA HIS A 111 -11.62 -1.02 3.30
C HIS A 111 -10.81 -2.27 3.66
N GLU A 112 -11.37 -3.48 3.48
CA GLU A 112 -10.62 -4.74 3.70
C GLU A 112 -9.42 -4.85 2.76
N LEU A 113 -9.59 -4.45 1.50
CA LEU A 113 -8.50 -4.35 0.53
C LEU A 113 -7.43 -3.34 0.96
N SER A 114 -7.84 -2.14 1.40
CA SER A 114 -6.91 -1.11 1.90
C SER A 114 -6.12 -1.61 3.11
N TRP A 115 -6.80 -2.29 4.04
CA TRP A 115 -6.18 -2.92 5.20
C TRP A 115 -5.16 -3.99 4.82
N ALA A 116 -5.50 -4.88 3.88
CA ALA A 116 -4.57 -5.89 3.41
C ALA A 116 -3.33 -5.25 2.76
N LEU A 117 -3.53 -4.25 1.89
CA LEU A 117 -2.44 -3.53 1.24
C LEU A 117 -1.53 -2.82 2.24
N TYR A 118 -2.10 -2.14 3.25
CA TYR A 118 -1.35 -1.51 4.33
C TYR A 118 -0.40 -2.49 5.03
N ASN A 119 -0.90 -3.68 5.40
CA ASN A 119 -0.10 -4.71 6.06
C ASN A 119 1.03 -5.24 5.15
N ILE A 120 0.74 -5.45 3.86
CA ILE A 120 1.75 -5.89 2.90
C ILE A 120 2.81 -4.80 2.73
N THR A 121 2.42 -3.53 2.59
CA THR A 121 3.32 -2.39 2.46
C THR A 121 4.27 -2.27 3.65
N ILE A 122 3.75 -2.32 4.88
CA ILE A 122 4.59 -2.25 6.09
C ILE A 122 5.53 -3.44 6.18
N THR A 123 5.03 -4.65 5.97
CA THR A 123 5.86 -5.86 6.03
C THR A 123 6.99 -5.79 4.99
N THR A 124 6.67 -5.35 3.77
CA THR A 124 7.67 -5.20 2.71
C THR A 124 8.69 -4.12 3.02
N ALA A 125 8.26 -2.97 3.57
CA ALA A 125 9.16 -1.90 3.99
C ALA A 125 10.12 -2.35 5.10
N LEU A 126 9.63 -3.14 6.07
CA LEU A 126 10.46 -3.75 7.10
C LEU A 126 11.48 -4.72 6.50
N SER A 127 11.06 -5.61 5.60
CA SER A 127 11.97 -6.55 4.92
C SER A 127 13.07 -5.82 4.15
N VAL A 128 12.72 -4.82 3.34
CA VAL A 128 13.69 -3.99 2.60
C VAL A 128 14.66 -3.29 3.55
N THR A 129 14.17 -2.76 4.67
CA THR A 129 15.00 -2.08 5.67
C THR A 129 15.98 -3.05 6.35
N VAL A 130 15.50 -4.21 6.78
CA VAL A 130 16.34 -5.24 7.43
C VAL A 130 17.42 -5.72 6.47
N GLU A 131 17.06 -6.02 5.22
CA GLU A 131 18.02 -6.46 4.20
C GLU A 131 19.06 -5.40 3.87
N TYR A 132 18.66 -4.12 3.78
CA TYR A 132 19.58 -3.01 3.57
C TYR A 132 20.68 -2.98 4.65
N TRP A 133 20.27 -3.04 5.93
CA TRP A 133 21.22 -3.03 7.04
C TRP A 133 22.06 -4.30 7.12
N ALA A 134 21.49 -5.46 6.77
CA ALA A 134 22.23 -6.71 6.67
C ALA A 134 23.34 -6.61 5.61
N PHE A 135 23.03 -6.14 4.40
CA PHE A 135 24.04 -5.97 3.34
C PHE A 135 25.08 -4.89 3.66
N LEU A 136 24.69 -3.85 4.38
CA LEU A 136 25.64 -2.84 4.88
C LEU A 136 26.61 -3.46 5.89
N SER A 137 26.11 -4.26 6.83
CA SER A 137 26.93 -4.91 7.85
C SER A 137 27.94 -5.92 7.27
N GLU A 138 27.58 -6.59 6.18
CA GLU A 138 28.46 -7.51 5.45
C GLU A 138 29.43 -6.80 4.49
N GLY A 139 29.37 -5.48 4.37
CA GLY A 139 30.20 -4.69 3.46
C GLY A 139 29.93 -4.96 1.97
N LYS A 140 28.80 -5.60 1.64
CA LYS A 140 28.42 -5.95 0.26
C LYS A 140 27.98 -4.74 -0.56
N LEU A 141 27.50 -3.68 0.09
CA LEU A 141 27.09 -2.43 -0.56
C LEU A 141 28.28 -1.49 -0.91
N VAL A 142 29.43 -1.66 -0.26
CA VAL A 142 30.63 -0.81 -0.49
C VAL A 142 31.51 -1.35 -1.62
N LYS A 143 31.29 -2.60 -2.03
CA LYS A 143 32.13 -3.31 -3.01
C LYS A 143 31.50 -3.49 -4.41
N SER A 144 30.32 -2.93 -4.67
CA SER A 144 29.64 -2.97 -5.99
C SER A 144 29.73 -1.64 -6.72
#